data_AF-A0A4Y5UI29-F1
#
_entry.id   AF-A0A4Y5UI29-F1
#
_cell.length_a   1.000
_cell.length_b   1.000
_cell.length_c   1.000
_cell.angle_alpha   90.00
_cell.angle_beta   90.00
_cell.angle_gamma   90.00
#
_symmetry.space_group_name_H-M   'P 1'
#
loop_
_entity.id
_entity.type
_entity.pdbx_description
1 polymer ?
#
loop_
_entity_poly.entity_id
_entity_poly.type
_entity_poly.pdbx_seq_one_letter_code
_entity_poly.pdbx_strand_id
1 'polypeptide(L)' 'LLSTRKRSCIRRGSSCDHRPSDCCFNSSCRCNLWGTNCRCQRAGLFQKWGK' A
#
# COMPACT_ATOMS: atom_id res chain seq x y z
N LEU A 1 26.61 -8.67 0.46
CA LEU A 1 25.25 -8.99 -0.01
C LEU A 1 24.27 -8.94 1.16
N LEU A 2 23.79 -7.77 1.58
CA LEU A 2 22.78 -7.71 2.63
C LEU A 2 21.40 -7.90 2.02
N SER A 3 20.97 -9.16 1.89
CA SER A 3 19.56 -9.49 1.88
C SER A 3 19.03 -9.31 3.30
N THR A 4 18.86 -8.06 3.71
CA THR A 4 18.11 -7.75 4.92
C THR A 4 16.66 -8.12 4.65
N ARG A 5 16.24 -9.32 5.06
CA ARG A 5 14.84 -9.59 5.40
C ARG A 5 14.44 -8.80 6.64
N LYS A 6 14.68 -7.48 6.66
CA LYS A 6 13.85 -6.59 7.46
C LYS A 6 12.49 -6.70 6.79
N ARG A 7 11.43 -7.15 7.50
CA ARG A 7 10.05 -6.96 7.04
C ARG A 7 9.80 -5.45 6.99
N SER A 8 10.35 -4.80 5.98
CA SER A 8 10.29 -3.38 5.79
C SER A 8 8.96 -3.17 5.10
N CYS A 9 7.96 -2.83 5.90
CA CYS A 9 6.67 -2.47 5.38
C CYS A 9 6.86 -1.40 4.27
N ILE A 10 5.99 -1.45 3.26
CA ILE A 10 6.06 -0.56 2.11
C ILE A 10 5.69 0.84 2.60
N ARG A 11 6.61 1.79 2.38
CA ARG A 11 6.40 3.18 2.77
C ARG A 11 5.24 3.78 1.97
N ARG A 12 4.60 4.80 2.54
CA ARG A 12 3.54 5.54 1.84
C ARG A 12 4.07 6.12 0.54
N GLY A 13 3.32 5.96 -0.53
CA GLY A 13 3.69 6.37 -1.89
C GLY A 13 4.54 5.35 -2.66
N SER A 14 5.05 4.30 -2.01
CA SER A 14 5.77 3.21 -2.69
C SER A 14 4.80 2.18 -3.27
N SER A 15 5.26 1.48 -4.31
CA SER A 15 4.48 0.44 -5.01
C SER A 15 4.24 -0.78 -4.12
N CYS A 16 3.01 -1.31 -4.18
CA CYS A 16 2.51 -2.48 -3.46
C CYS A 16 1.80 -3.49 -4.38
N ASP A 17 2.09 -3.46 -5.69
CA ASP A 17 1.44 -4.29 -6.72
C ASP A 17 1.43 -5.80 -6.39
N HIS A 18 2.51 -6.33 -5.81
CA HIS A 18 2.60 -7.74 -5.40
C HIS A 18 2.39 -7.98 -3.89
N ARG A 19 2.19 -6.92 -3.10
CA ARG A 19 2.16 -6.97 -1.63
C ARG A 19 1.21 -5.93 -1.04
N PRO A 20 -0.11 -6.10 -1.22
CA PRO A 20 -1.09 -5.12 -0.76
C PRO A 20 -1.17 -5.01 0.78
N SER A 21 -0.75 -6.05 1.50
CA SER A 21 -0.79 -6.17 2.96
C SER A 21 0.47 -5.69 3.68
N ASP A 22 1.56 -5.41 2.95
CA ASP A 22 2.84 -5.00 3.56
C ASP A 22 2.93 -3.49 3.81
N CYS A 23 1.89 -2.69 3.57
CA CYS A 23 1.94 -1.24 3.74
C CYS A 23 2.13 -0.80 5.22
N CYS A 24 3.04 0.15 5.49
CA CYS A 24 3.30 0.63 6.87
C CYS A 24 2.14 1.46 7.47
N PHE A 25 2.04 1.51 8.80
CA PHE A 25 1.18 2.45 9.56
C PHE A 25 -0.30 2.42 9.16
N ASN A 26 -0.90 1.23 9.12
CA ASN A 26 -2.30 1.01 8.72
C ASN A 26 -2.65 1.75 7.41
N SER A 27 -1.74 1.69 6.46
CA SER A 27 -1.94 2.23 5.10
C SER A 27 -2.55 1.13 4.23
N SER A 28 -3.36 1.52 3.26
CA SER A 28 -3.99 0.57 2.34
C SER A 28 -3.31 0.67 0.98
N CYS A 29 -3.07 -0.47 0.35
CA CYS A 29 -2.65 -0.50 -1.04
C CYS A 29 -3.81 -0.06 -1.94
N ARG A 30 -3.61 1.02 -2.70
CA ARG A 30 -4.60 1.54 -3.65
C ARG A 30 -4.03 1.51 -5.06
N CYS A 31 -4.77 0.89 -5.97
CA CYS A 31 -4.47 0.87 -7.39
C CYS A 31 -5.31 1.91 -8.13
N ASN A 32 -4.88 2.27 -9.33
CA ASN A 32 -5.68 3.08 -10.25
C ASN A 32 -6.90 2.29 -10.78
N LEU A 33 -7.78 2.92 -11.57
CA LEU A 33 -8.98 2.28 -12.15
C LEU A 33 -8.67 1.07 -13.06
N TRP A 34 -7.42 0.94 -13.52
CA TRP A 34 -6.96 -0.16 -14.35
C TRP A 34 -6.36 -1.31 -13.52
N GLY A 35 -6.36 -1.20 -12.18
CA GLY A 35 -5.79 -2.23 -11.29
C GLY A 35 -4.26 -2.30 -11.32
N THR A 36 -3.59 -1.25 -11.80
CA THR A 36 -2.12 -1.18 -11.92
C THR A 36 -1.56 -0.03 -11.08
N ASN A 37 -0.23 0.02 -10.95
CA ASN A 37 0.48 1.09 -10.25
C ASN A 37 -0.02 1.23 -8.80
N CYS A 38 -0.22 0.09 -8.14
CA CYS A 38 -0.75 0.05 -6.80
C CYS A 38 0.26 0.66 -5.83
N ARG A 39 -0.17 1.62 -4.99
CA ARG A 39 0.71 2.29 -4.03
C ARG A 39 0.10 2.30 -2.64
N CYS A 40 0.96 2.22 -1.63
CA CYS A 40 0.52 2.36 -0.25
C CYS A 40 0.07 3.79 0.00
N GLN A 41 -1.24 3.98 0.15
CA GLN A 41 -1.82 5.27 0.47
C GLN A 41 -2.38 5.24 1.90
N ARG A 42 -2.45 6.42 2.53
CA ARG A 42 -3.10 6.55 3.84
C ARG A 42 -4.54 6.06 3.71
N ALA A 43 -5.00 5.25 4.65
CA ALA A 43 -6.41 4.97 4.82
C ALA A 43 -7.12 6.33 5.06
N GLY A 44 -7.70 6.92 4.01
CA GLY A 44 -8.38 8.21 4.09
C GLY A 44 -9.73 8.08 4.78
N LEU A 45 -10.18 9.10 5.53
CA LEU A 45 -11.49 9.14 6.19
C LEU A 45 -12.69 8.90 5.24
N PHE A 46 -12.48 8.93 3.92
CA PHE A 46 -13.49 8.78 2.88
C PHE A 46 -13.72 7.34 2.39
N GLN A 47 -13.27 6.31 3.12
CA GLN A 47 -13.72 4.93 2.83
C GLN A 47 -15.21 4.69 3.15
N LYS A 48 -15.90 5.67 3.73
CA LYS A 48 -17.28 5.54 4.22
C LYS A 48 -18.31 6.40 3.45
N TRP A 49 -18.06 6.72 2.18
CA TRP A 49 -19.09 7.27 1.28
C TRP A 49 -19.32 6.32 0.11
N GLY A 50 -20.01 5.23 0.42
CA GLY A 50 -20.46 4.22 -0.52
C GLY A 50 -21.29 3.23 0.27
N LYS A 51 -22.61 3.40 0.19
CA LYS A 51 -23.64 2.52 0.75
C LYS A 51 -23.43 1.06 0.36
#